data_AF-A0A3A4KFA2-F1
#
_entry.id   AF-A0A3A4KFA2-F1
#
_cell.length_a   1.000
_cell.length_b   1.000
_cell.length_c   1.000
_cell.angle_alpha   90.00
_cell.angle_beta   90.00
_cell.angle_gamma   90.00
#
_symmetry.space_group_name_H-M   'P 1'
#
loop_
_entity.id
_entity.type
_entity.pdbx_description
1 polymer ?
#
loop_
_entity_poly.entity_id
_entity_poly.type
_entity_poly.pdbx_seq_one_letter_code
_entity_poly.pdbx_strand_id
1 'polypeptide(L)'
;MPESAENPTLTFQLVRDRDITGYSGTGIVADGCVFPDGTTVVRWRGSKQSTVVWSRLEDAMEVHGHGGATRIVWSDAQETPAHRS
;
A
#
# COMPACT_ATOMS: atom_id res chain seq x y z
N MET A 1 18.18 -12.65 26.31
CA MET A 1 16.84 -12.16 25.95
C MET A 1 16.70 -12.40 24.46
N PRO A 2 15.75 -13.20 23.95
CA PRO A 2 15.55 -13.24 22.51
C PRO A 2 15.10 -11.83 22.07
N GLU A 3 15.78 -11.32 21.07
CA GLU A 3 15.47 -10.10 20.35
C GLU A 3 14.03 -10.23 19.83
N SER A 4 13.12 -9.39 20.30
CA SER A 4 11.77 -9.31 19.74
C SER A 4 11.95 -8.96 18.27
N ALA A 5 11.75 -9.92 17.36
CA ALA A 5 11.80 -9.65 15.93
C ALA A 5 10.79 -8.52 15.65
N GLU A 6 11.32 -7.32 15.37
CA GLU A 6 10.50 -6.18 15.00
C GLU A 6 9.71 -6.58 13.75
N ASN A 7 8.39 -6.36 13.76
CA ASN A 7 7.52 -6.74 12.64
C ASN A 7 8.11 -6.17 11.34
N PRO A 8 8.32 -6.96 10.27
CA PRO A 8 8.96 -6.46 9.06
C PRO A 8 8.08 -5.43 8.35
N THR A 9 8.70 -4.53 7.59
CA THR A 9 7.96 -3.69 6.65
C THR A 9 7.26 -4.57 5.61
N LEU A 10 5.95 -4.41 5.49
CA LEU A 10 5.13 -5.14 4.53
C LEU A 10 4.85 -4.23 3.32
N THR A 11 4.90 -4.79 2.11
CA THR A 11 4.55 -4.05 0.89
C THR A 11 3.27 -4.59 0.28
N PHE A 12 2.54 -3.71 -0.41
CA PHE A 12 1.28 -4.06 -1.04
C PHE A 12 0.99 -3.21 -2.28
N GLN A 13 0.00 -3.66 -3.03
CA GLN A 13 -0.63 -2.92 -4.12
C GLN A 13 -2.10 -2.68 -3.80
N LEU A 14 -2.61 -1.50 -4.17
CA LEU A 14 -4.04 -1.24 -4.22
C LEU A 14 -4.57 -1.61 -5.60
N VAL A 15 -5.47 -2.57 -5.64
CA VAL A 15 -6.14 -3.04 -6.85
C VAL A 15 -7.57 -2.56 -6.86
N ARG A 16 -7.92 -1.79 -7.90
CA ARG A 16 -9.27 -1.29 -8.14
C ARG A 16 -10.01 -2.27 -9.04
N ASP A 17 -11.01 -2.94 -8.50
CA ASP A 17 -11.82 -3.89 -9.26
C ASP A 17 -12.95 -3.18 -10.03
N ARG A 18 -13.41 -2.01 -9.54
CA ARG A 18 -14.45 -1.20 -10.20
C ARG A 18 -14.12 0.28 -10.19
N ASP A 19 -14.18 0.91 -11.36
CA ASP A 19 -14.07 2.36 -11.48
C ASP A 19 -15.47 2.99 -11.43
N ILE A 20 -15.91 3.36 -10.22
CA ILE A 20 -17.24 3.94 -9.99
C ILE A 20 -17.33 5.35 -10.60
N THR A 21 -16.22 6.05 -10.79
CA THR A 21 -16.21 7.44 -11.30
C THR A 21 -15.98 7.52 -12.80
N GLY A 22 -15.52 6.44 -13.44
CA GLY A 22 -15.22 6.37 -14.88
C GLY A 22 -13.97 7.16 -15.30
N TYR A 23 -13.24 7.72 -14.35
CA TYR A 23 -12.08 8.60 -14.58
C TYR A 23 -10.74 7.94 -14.28
N SER A 24 -10.74 6.87 -13.50
CA SER A 24 -9.55 6.37 -12.82
C SER A 24 -9.01 5.07 -13.41
N GLY A 25 -9.85 4.33 -14.13
CA GLY A 25 -9.57 2.97 -14.58
C GLY A 25 -9.64 1.92 -13.47
N THR A 26 -9.49 0.66 -13.88
CA THR A 26 -9.37 -0.52 -13.01
C THR A 26 -7.93 -1.07 -13.05
N GLY A 27 -7.59 -1.97 -12.12
CA GLY A 27 -6.25 -2.56 -12.01
C GLY A 27 -5.42 -1.97 -10.88
N ILE A 28 -4.08 -2.05 -10.98
CA ILE A 28 -3.18 -1.56 -9.92
C ILE A 28 -3.12 -0.04 -9.96
N VAL A 29 -3.68 0.61 -8.95
CA VAL A 29 -3.81 2.07 -8.86
C VAL A 29 -2.80 2.70 -7.91
N ALA A 30 -2.20 1.93 -7.01
CA ALA A 30 -1.14 2.41 -6.13
C ALA A 30 -0.23 1.27 -5.65
N ASP A 31 0.99 1.63 -5.26
CA ASP A 31 1.87 0.83 -4.42
C ASP A 31 1.84 1.36 -2.99
N GLY A 32 2.14 0.53 -2.01
CA GLY A 32 2.30 0.97 -0.65
C GLY A 32 3.18 0.08 0.20
N CYS A 33 3.55 0.61 1.37
CA CYS A 33 4.20 -0.16 2.43
C CYS A 33 3.66 0.24 3.79
N VAL A 34 3.66 -0.71 4.72
CA VAL A 34 3.36 -0.53 6.14
C VAL A 34 4.63 -0.83 6.92
N PHE A 35 5.09 0.17 7.67
CA PHE A 35 6.24 0.07 8.56
C PHE A 35 5.87 -0.67 9.86
N PRO A 36 6.86 -1.15 10.64
CA PRO A 36 6.62 -1.91 11.87
C PRO A 36 5.75 -1.17 12.90
N ASP A 37 5.79 0.16 12.89
CA ASP A 37 5.04 1.06 13.76
C ASP A 37 3.60 1.35 13.27
N GLY A 38 3.21 0.79 12.12
CA GLY A 38 1.91 1.02 11.47
C GLY A 38 1.90 2.20 10.48
N THR A 39 2.95 3.03 10.46
CA THR A 39 3.07 4.13 9.50
C THR A 39 2.97 3.55 8.09
N THR A 40 2.13 4.16 7.25
CA THR A 40 1.81 3.64 5.93
C THR A 40 2.09 4.69 4.86
N VAL A 41 2.79 4.30 3.79
CA VAL A 41 3.02 5.16 2.63
C VAL A 41 2.27 4.58 1.44
N VAL A 42 1.55 5.43 0.72
CA VAL A 42 0.84 5.07 -0.52
C VAL A 42 1.36 5.94 -1.66
N ARG A 43 1.82 5.30 -2.74
CA ARG A 43 2.23 5.92 -3.99
C ARG A 43 1.17 5.66 -5.06
N TRP A 44 0.38 6.68 -5.37
CA TRP A 44 -0.62 6.64 -6.43
C TRP A 44 0.03 6.67 -7.81
N ARG A 45 -0.41 5.77 -8.70
CA ARG A 45 0.03 5.66 -10.09
C ARG A 45 -0.84 6.51 -11.02
N GLY A 46 -0.43 6.64 -12.28
CA GLY A 46 -1.17 7.35 -13.32
C GLY A 46 -0.53 8.67 -13.74
N SER A 47 -1.29 9.54 -14.42
CA SER A 47 -0.78 10.82 -14.94
C SER A 47 -0.59 11.89 -13.85
N LYS A 48 -1.32 11.78 -12.74
CA LYS A 48 -1.25 12.68 -11.58
C LYS A 48 -0.81 11.91 -10.34
N GLN A 49 0.44 11.47 -10.36
CA GLN A 49 1.00 10.66 -9.26
C GLN A 49 1.15 11.51 -8.00
N SER A 50 0.84 10.91 -6.84
CA SER A 50 1.04 11.53 -5.53
C SER A 50 1.54 10.49 -4.53
N THR A 51 2.23 10.97 -3.50
CA THR A 51 2.66 10.14 -2.37
C THR A 51 2.01 10.69 -1.12
N VAL A 52 1.38 9.82 -0.34
CA VAL A 52 0.69 10.19 0.90
C VAL A 52 1.18 9.30 2.02
N VAL A 53 1.43 9.91 3.19
CA VAL A 53 1.82 9.21 4.41
C VAL A 53 0.63 9.24 5.36
N TRP A 54 0.32 8.08 5.92
CA TRP A 54 -0.75 7.85 6.88
C TRP A 54 -0.15 7.27 8.17
N SER A 55 -0.77 7.58 9.31
CA SER A 55 -0.36 7.00 10.59
C SER A 55 -0.73 5.51 10.70
N ARG A 56 -1.76 5.07 9.97
CA ARG A 56 -2.23 3.68 9.93
C ARG A 56 -2.82 3.35 8.56
N LEU A 57 -2.76 2.08 8.15
CA LEU A 57 -3.27 1.62 6.86
C LEU A 57 -4.79 1.77 6.75
N GLU A 58 -5.49 1.60 7.87
CA GLU A 58 -6.96 1.66 7.93
C GLU A 58 -7.48 3.05 7.51
N ASP A 59 -6.80 4.12 7.93
CA ASP A 59 -7.17 5.49 7.55
C ASP A 59 -7.08 5.69 6.02
N ALA A 60 -6.05 5.10 5.38
CA ALA A 60 -5.92 5.13 3.94
C ALA A 60 -7.07 4.36 3.25
N MET A 61 -7.51 3.23 3.83
CA MET A 61 -8.58 2.40 3.30
C MET A 61 -9.98 2.95 3.56
N GLU A 62 -10.20 3.67 4.66
CA GLU A 62 -11.46 4.38 4.91
C GLU A 62 -11.70 5.44 3.84
N VAL A 63 -10.66 6.20 3.49
CA VAL A 63 -10.75 7.26 2.48
C VAL A 63 -10.78 6.70 1.05
N HIS A 64 -10.03 5.64 0.76
CA HIS A 64 -9.80 5.18 -0.62
C HIS A 64 -10.32 3.78 -0.97
N GLY A 65 -10.88 3.05 0.01
CA GLY A 65 -11.47 1.73 -0.20
C GLY A 65 -12.76 1.75 -1.03
N HIS A 66 -13.44 2.90 -1.09
CA HIS A 66 -14.68 3.12 -1.88
C HIS A 66 -15.70 1.98 -1.72
N GLY A 67 -15.99 1.57 -0.48
CA GLY A 67 -16.98 0.51 -0.20
C GLY A 67 -16.59 -0.88 -0.72
N GLY A 68 -15.30 -1.16 -0.84
CA GLY A 68 -14.77 -2.45 -1.33
C GLY A 68 -14.45 -2.47 -2.82
N ALA A 69 -14.53 -1.33 -3.53
CA ALA A 69 -14.11 -1.24 -4.93
C ALA A 69 -12.58 -1.24 -5.12
N THR A 70 -11.83 -0.97 -4.04
CA THR A 70 -10.37 -1.08 -3.98
C THR A 70 -9.97 -2.07 -2.89
N ARG A 71 -9.10 -3.04 -3.22
CA ARG A 71 -8.59 -4.04 -2.28
C ARG A 71 -7.07 -4.01 -2.20
N ILE A 72 -6.54 -4.46 -1.06
CA ILE A 72 -5.11 -4.62 -0.83
C ILE A 72 -4.67 -5.99 -1.36
N VAL A 73 -3.58 -6.02 -2.12
CA VAL A 73 -2.84 -7.22 -2.49
C VAL A 73 -1.45 -7.12 -1.89
N TRP A 74 -1.17 -7.94 -0.88
CA TRP A 74 0.15 -7.99 -0.26
C TRP A 74 1.14 -8.67 -1.19
N SER A 75 2.35 -8.13 -1.27
CA SER A 75 3.47 -8.85 -1.87
C SER A 75 3.84 -10.00 -0.95
N ASP A 76 4.10 -11.19 -1.49
CA ASP A 76 4.71 -12.26 -0.70
C ASP A 76 6.03 -11.71 -0.12
N ALA A 77 6.11 -11.70 1.20
CA ALA A 77 7.17 -11.04 1.92
C ALA A 77 8.47 -11.82 1.75
N GLN A 78 9.21 -11.64 0.66
CA GLN A 78 10.62 -12.02 0.52
C GLN A 78 11.26 -11.17 -0.58
N GLU A 79 12.00 -10.13 -0.20
CA GLU A 79 13.36 -9.86 -0.66
C GLU A 79 13.83 -8.56 0.00
N THR A 80 14.58 -8.72 1.09
CA THR A 80 15.53 -7.72 1.55
C THR A 80 16.32 -7.25 0.33
N PRO A 81 16.33 -5.96 -0.05
CA PRO A 81 17.17 -5.53 -1.15
C PRO A 81 18.62 -5.78 -0.70
N ALA A 82 19.29 -6.71 -1.36
CA ALA A 82 20.73 -6.86 -1.22
C ALA A 82 21.34 -5.49 -1.50
N HIS A 83 22.02 -4.95 -0.48
CA HIS A 83 22.81 -3.75 -0.51
C HIS A 83 23.60 -3.70 -1.84
N ARG A 84 23.12 -2.90 -2.79
CA ARG A 84 23.82 -2.70 -4.06
C ARG A 84 24.92 -1.67 -3.77
N SER A 85 26.15 -2.17 -3.74
CA SER A 85 27.40 -1.44 -3.51
C SER A 85 27.61 -0.28 -4.47
#